data_AF-A0A0F9XV36-F1
#
_entry.id   AF-A0A0F9XV36-F1
#
_cell.length_a   1.000
_cell.length_b   1.000
_cell.length_c   1.000
_cell.angle_alpha   90.00
_cell.angle_beta   90.00
_cell.angle_gamma   90.00
#
_symmetry.space_group_name_H-M   'P 1'
#
loop_
_entity.id
_entity.type
_entity.pdbx_description
1 polymer ?
#
loop_
_entity_poly.entity_id
_entity_poly.type
_entity_poly.pdbx_seq_one_letter_code
_entity_poly.pdbx_strand_id
1 'polypeptide(L)'
;MWPKISAVFVLGVAALIVAPANASPYRIDQRDPQFQKAAEHLAQAAQALARAKRELELSEASYQLPGLNYSQMTDALRPVEETLQVILSPERKRYQHQTIIPDGVFFSPVTVGD
;
A
#
# COMPACT_ATOMS: atom_id res chain seq x y z
N MET A 1 22.58 -19.99 -40.79
CA MET A 1 22.32 -21.13 -39.88
C MET A 1 22.81 -20.75 -38.49
N TRP A 2 21.94 -20.87 -37.48
CA TRP A 2 22.18 -20.50 -36.07
C TRP A 2 23.45 -21.10 -35.45
N PRO A 3 24.12 -20.41 -34.51
CA PRO A 3 24.90 -21.07 -33.49
C PRO A 3 24.00 -21.46 -32.30
N LYS A 4 23.92 -22.76 -32.02
CA LYS A 4 23.41 -23.31 -30.75
C LYS A 4 24.51 -23.19 -29.72
N ILE A 5 24.35 -22.32 -28.72
CA ILE A 5 25.13 -22.36 -27.48
C ILE A 5 24.15 -22.77 -26.39
N SER A 6 24.09 -24.08 -26.16
CA SER A 6 23.22 -24.71 -25.19
C SER A 6 23.92 -24.80 -23.83
N ALA A 7 23.20 -24.35 -22.80
CA ALA A 7 23.05 -25.05 -21.53
C ALA A 7 24.21 -25.06 -20.52
N VAL A 8 25.05 -24.02 -20.44
CA VAL A 8 25.99 -23.87 -19.29
C VAL A 8 25.71 -22.65 -18.42
N PHE A 9 24.96 -21.65 -18.88
CA PHE A 9 24.78 -20.41 -18.13
C PHE A 9 23.57 -20.40 -17.16
N VAL A 10 22.69 -21.39 -17.21
CA VAL A 10 21.43 -21.37 -16.44
C VAL A 10 21.59 -21.88 -15.01
N LEU A 11 22.69 -22.57 -14.68
CA LEU A 11 22.84 -23.20 -13.36
C LEU A 11 23.32 -22.25 -12.24
N GLY A 12 23.78 -21.04 -12.57
CA GLY A 12 24.37 -20.12 -11.57
C GLY A 12 23.36 -19.21 -10.84
N VAL A 13 22.16 -19.01 -11.39
CA VAL A 13 21.18 -18.04 -10.86
C VAL A 13 20.06 -18.70 -10.06
N ALA A 14 19.86 -20.02 -10.19
CA ALA A 14 18.77 -20.73 -9.53
C ALA A 14 18.97 -20.94 -8.01
N ALA A 15 20.19 -20.73 -7.48
CA ALA A 15 20.52 -21.05 -6.10
C ALA A 15 20.23 -19.94 -5.06
N LEU A 16 19.71 -18.76 -5.47
CA LEU A 16 19.46 -17.64 -4.55
C LEU A 16 18.00 -17.44 -4.12
N ILE A 17 17.06 -18.30 -4.55
CA ILE A 17 15.61 -18.06 -4.36
C ILE A 17 14.92 -19.20 -3.62
N VAL A 18 15.54 -19.73 -2.57
CA VAL A 18 14.82 -20.57 -1.60
C VAL A 18 15.28 -20.21 -0.18
N ALA A 19 15.04 -18.96 0.22
CA ALA A 19 14.82 -18.71 1.63
C ALA A 19 13.39 -19.18 1.93
N PRO A 20 13.18 -20.20 2.78
CA PRO A 20 11.83 -20.51 3.23
C PRO A 20 11.33 -19.29 3.98
N ALA A 21 10.30 -18.64 3.42
CA ALA A 21 9.49 -17.68 4.16
C ALA A 21 8.80 -18.48 5.28
N ASN A 22 9.51 -18.64 6.40
CA ASN A 22 8.91 -19.00 7.68
C ASN A 22 8.05 -17.81 8.09
N ALA A 23 6.88 -17.70 7.46
CA ALA A 23 5.78 -16.91 7.93
C ALA A 23 5.28 -17.60 9.21
N SER A 24 5.98 -17.37 10.33
CA SER A 24 5.35 -17.39 11.64
C SER A 24 4.00 -16.68 11.50
N PRO A 25 2.91 -17.17 12.12
CA PRO A 25 1.58 -16.57 11.98
C PRO A 25 1.61 -15.17 12.58
N TYR A 26 2.06 -14.20 11.77
CA TYR A 26 2.17 -12.81 12.12
C TYR A 26 0.75 -12.28 12.10
N ARG A 27 0.12 -12.36 13.27
CA ARG A 27 -1.20 -11.80 13.48
C ARG A 27 -1.01 -10.30 13.56
N ILE A 28 -1.29 -9.62 12.46
CA ILE A 28 -1.31 -8.17 12.40
C ILE A 28 -2.34 -7.69 13.43
N ASP A 29 -1.86 -7.05 14.50
CA ASP A 29 -2.76 -6.37 15.43
C ASP A 29 -3.14 -5.01 14.84
N GLN A 30 -4.37 -4.93 14.35
CA GLN A 30 -4.89 -3.73 13.71
C GLN A 30 -5.29 -2.63 14.71
N ARG A 31 -5.25 -2.93 16.01
CA ARG A 31 -5.45 -1.97 17.09
C ARG A 31 -4.13 -1.42 17.62
N ASP A 32 -3.00 -1.96 17.17
CA ASP A 32 -1.68 -1.45 17.52
C ASP A 32 -1.55 0.01 17.04
N PRO A 33 -1.21 0.96 17.93
CA PRO A 33 -0.93 2.35 17.56
C PRO A 33 0.10 2.48 16.44
N GLN A 34 1.10 1.59 16.36
CA GLN A 34 2.10 1.59 15.29
C GLN A 34 1.49 1.23 13.94
N PHE A 35 0.59 0.25 13.92
CA PHE A 35 -0.14 -0.14 12.73
C PHE A 35 -1.02 1.00 12.22
N GLN A 36 -1.77 1.65 13.12
CA GLN A 36 -2.62 2.80 12.79
C GLN A 36 -1.82 3.96 12.21
N LYS A 37 -0.70 4.32 12.86
CA LYS A 37 0.19 5.36 12.37
C LYS A 37 0.78 5.02 11.00
N ALA A 38 1.19 3.76 10.78
CA ALA A 38 1.68 3.32 9.47
C ALA A 38 0.59 3.42 8.40
N ALA A 39 -0.65 3.02 8.70
CA ALA A 39 -1.79 3.13 7.79
C ALA A 39 -2.09 4.60 7.43
N GLU A 40 -2.01 5.52 8.39
CA GLU A 40 -2.16 6.95 8.15
C GLU A 40 -1.07 7.50 7.22
N HIS A 41 0.19 7.16 7.46
CA HIS A 41 1.30 7.56 6.59
C HIS A 41 1.12 7.02 5.16
N LEU A 42 0.66 5.77 5.01
CA LEU A 42 0.37 5.19 3.70
C LEU A 42 -0.80 5.89 3.02
N ALA A 43 -1.84 6.28 3.76
CA ALA A 43 -2.96 7.05 3.23
C ALA A 43 -2.52 8.45 2.74
N GLN A 44 -1.65 9.12 3.51
CA GLN A 44 -1.05 10.40 3.11
C GLN A 44 -0.17 10.25 1.87
N ALA A 45 0.67 9.21 1.82
CA ALA A 45 1.51 8.91 0.66
C ALA A 45 0.68 8.64 -0.61
N ALA A 46 -0.43 7.89 -0.48
CA ALA A 46 -1.35 7.64 -1.59
C ALA A 46 -1.99 8.94 -2.12
N GLN A 47 -2.36 9.87 -1.24
CA GLN A 47 -2.89 11.17 -1.64
C GLN A 47 -1.82 12.05 -2.31
N ALA A 48 -0.60 12.06 -1.78
CA ALA A 48 0.52 12.79 -2.37
C ALA A 48 0.86 12.28 -3.77
N LEU A 49 0.91 10.95 -3.95
CA LEU A 49 1.12 10.32 -5.25
C LEU A 49 0.03 10.71 -6.25
N ALA A 50 -1.25 10.67 -5.83
CA ALA A 50 -2.36 11.07 -6.69
C ALA A 50 -2.35 12.57 -7.04
N ARG A 51 -1.76 13.43 -6.21
CA ARG A 51 -1.53 14.85 -6.55
C ARG A 51 -0.39 14.99 -7.53
N ALA A 52 0.73 14.33 -7.29
CA ALA A 52 1.90 14.35 -8.17
C ALA A 52 1.57 13.86 -9.59
N LYS A 53 0.74 12.81 -9.73
CA LYS A 53 0.27 12.35 -11.06
C LYS A 53 -0.57 13.40 -11.78
N ARG A 54 -1.49 14.07 -11.07
CA ARG A 54 -2.29 15.16 -11.65
C ARG A 54 -1.43 16.34 -12.06
N GLU A 55 -0.43 16.69 -11.25
CA GLU A 55 0.52 17.74 -11.60
C GLU A 55 1.36 17.35 -12.82
N LEU A 56 1.77 16.07 -12.94
CA LEU A 56 2.45 15.55 -14.12
C LEU A 56 1.58 15.64 -15.38
N GLU A 57 0.32 15.23 -15.31
CA GLU A 57 -0.65 15.34 -16.42
C GLU A 57 -0.89 16.79 -16.84
N LEU A 58 -1.02 17.70 -15.87
CA LEU A 58 -1.14 19.14 -16.15
C LEU A 58 0.15 19.70 -16.78
N SER A 59 1.31 19.22 -16.34
CA SER A 59 2.60 19.63 -16.88
C SER A 59 2.78 19.16 -18.33
N GLU A 60 2.32 17.95 -18.68
CA GLU A 60 2.34 17.43 -20.06
C GLU A 60 1.50 18.30 -20.99
N ALA A 61 0.31 18.70 -20.53
CA ALA A 61 -0.57 19.58 -21.30
C ALA A 61 -0.04 21.01 -21.45
N SER A 62 0.73 21.50 -20.46
CA SER A 62 1.20 22.87 -20.41
C SER A 62 2.60 23.07 -21.03
N TYR A 63 3.47 22.06 -20.93
CA TYR A 63 4.86 22.11 -21.36
C TYR A 63 5.25 20.78 -22.01
N GLN A 64 5.53 20.81 -23.31
CA GLN A 64 6.15 19.67 -24.00
C GLN A 64 7.63 19.64 -23.62
N LEU A 65 7.99 18.77 -22.67
CA LEU A 65 9.38 18.50 -22.31
C LEU A 65 9.93 17.38 -23.22
N PRO A 66 10.73 17.70 -24.25
CA PRO A 66 11.25 16.68 -25.16
C PRO A 66 12.18 15.73 -24.41
N GLY A 67 11.91 14.43 -24.51
CA GLY A 67 12.67 13.37 -23.84
C GLY A 67 12.06 12.83 -22.54
N LEU A 68 11.01 13.48 -22.01
CA LEU A 68 10.25 12.93 -20.89
C LEU A 68 9.10 12.06 -21.40
N ASN A 69 9.08 10.76 -21.02
CA ASN A 69 8.01 9.86 -21.40
C ASN A 69 7.00 9.71 -20.24
N TYR A 70 5.96 10.55 -20.26
CA TYR A 70 4.90 10.58 -19.25
C TYR A 70 4.15 9.24 -19.14
N SER A 71 3.92 8.55 -20.26
CA SER A 71 3.29 7.22 -20.27
C SER A 71 4.13 6.21 -19.48
N GLN A 72 5.44 6.14 -19.73
CA GLN A 72 6.31 5.20 -19.02
C GLN A 72 6.42 5.54 -17.53
N MET A 73 6.46 6.82 -17.18
CA MET A 73 6.53 7.26 -15.78
C MET A 73 5.24 6.94 -15.02
N THR A 74 4.07 7.15 -15.63
CA THR A 74 2.78 6.80 -15.01
C THR A 74 2.60 5.29 -14.91
N ASP A 75 3.04 4.52 -15.92
CA ASP A 75 3.02 3.06 -15.89
C ASP A 75 3.92 2.49 -14.79
N ALA A 76 5.09 3.09 -14.55
CA ALA A 76 5.98 2.71 -13.46
C ALA A 76 5.38 2.94 -12.06
N LEU A 77 4.45 3.90 -11.92
CA LEU A 77 3.78 4.21 -10.65
C LEU A 77 2.56 3.30 -10.38
N ARG A 78 2.00 2.67 -11.41
CA ARG A 78 0.84 1.78 -11.30
C ARG A 78 0.96 0.66 -10.26
N PRO A 79 2.05 -0.13 -10.20
CA PRO A 79 2.16 -1.21 -9.20
C PRO A 79 2.18 -0.68 -7.75
N VAL A 80 2.69 0.54 -7.53
CA VAL A 80 2.69 1.19 -6.22
C VAL A 80 1.27 1.58 -5.81
N GLU A 81 0.48 2.14 -6.75
CA GLU A 81 -0.93 2.46 -6.50
C GLU A 81 -1.77 1.22 -6.19
N GLU A 82 -1.57 0.15 -6.95
CA GLU A 82 -2.26 -1.13 -6.74
C GLU A 82 -1.92 -1.71 -5.35
N THR A 83 -0.65 -1.66 -4.97
CA THR A 83 -0.19 -2.11 -3.64
C THR A 83 -0.82 -1.29 -2.53
N LEU A 84 -0.82 0.04 -2.66
CA LEU A 84 -1.46 0.93 -1.69
C LEU A 84 -2.97 0.69 -1.60
N GLN A 85 -3.64 0.40 -2.71
CA GLN A 85 -5.06 0.05 -2.71
C GLN A 85 -5.33 -1.27 -1.96
N VAL A 86 -4.53 -2.31 -2.19
CA VAL A 86 -4.69 -3.59 -1.50
C VAL A 86 -4.53 -3.42 0.02
N ILE A 87 -3.54 -2.64 0.45
CA ILE A 87 -3.26 -2.39 1.87
C ILE A 87 -4.34 -1.51 2.50
N LEU A 88 -4.76 -0.43 1.84
CA LEU A 88 -5.68 0.56 2.43
C LEU A 88 -7.16 0.23 2.26
N SER A 89 -7.55 -0.61 1.28
CA SER A 89 -8.94 -1.04 1.06
C SER A 89 -9.63 -1.62 2.30
N PRO A 90 -9.02 -2.57 3.04
CA PRO A 90 -9.63 -3.09 4.27
C PRO A 90 -9.79 -2.01 5.35
N GLU A 91 -8.82 -1.11 5.51
CA GLU A 91 -8.89 -0.03 6.49
C GLU A 91 -9.99 0.99 6.16
N ARG A 92 -10.15 1.36 4.89
CA ARG A 92 -11.27 2.22 4.46
C ARG A 92 -12.62 1.61 4.79
N LYS A 93 -12.79 0.30 4.53
CA LYS A 93 -14.02 -0.41 4.89
C LYS A 93 -14.24 -0.40 6.41
N ARG A 94 -13.20 -0.50 7.22
CA ARG A 94 -13.32 -0.42 8.69
C ARG A 94 -13.81 0.93 9.16
N TYR A 95 -13.20 2.03 8.69
CA TYR A 95 -13.63 3.37 9.07
C TYR A 95 -15.07 3.68 8.64
N GLN A 96 -15.55 3.09 7.55
CA GLN A 96 -16.96 3.23 7.12
C GLN A 96 -17.95 2.54 8.08
N HIS A 97 -17.54 1.47 8.75
CA HIS A 97 -18.40 0.67 9.63
C HIS A 97 -18.13 0.92 11.12
N GLN A 98 -17.10 1.69 11.47
CA GLN A 98 -17.00 2.31 12.78
C GLN A 98 -18.07 3.39 12.87
N THR A 99 -19.29 2.96 13.20
CA THR A 99 -20.23 3.85 13.85
C THR A 99 -19.53 4.38 15.09
N ILE A 100 -19.48 5.70 15.22
CA ILE A 100 -19.15 6.38 16.47
C ILE A 100 -20.19 5.87 17.46
N ILE A 101 -19.84 4.84 18.23
CA ILE A 101 -20.56 4.57 19.47
C ILE A 101 -20.07 5.73 20.35
N PRO A 102 -20.90 6.76 20.62
CA PRO A 102 -20.49 7.78 21.58
C PRO A 102 -20.17 7.01 22.86
N ASP A 103 -18.94 7.20 23.36
CA ASP A 103 -18.40 6.46 24.49
C ASP A 103 -19.49 6.23 25.51
N GLY A 104 -19.87 4.97 25.65
CA GLY A 104 -20.94 4.59 26.54
C GLY A 104 -20.58 5.10 27.93
N VAL A 105 -21.23 6.18 28.35
CA VAL A 105 -21.67 6.32 29.73
C VAL A 105 -22.66 5.18 29.92
N PHE A 106 -22.12 3.97 30.04
CA PHE A 106 -22.84 2.84 30.56
C PHE A 106 -23.39 3.34 31.87
N PHE A 107 -24.71 3.43 31.97
CA PHE A 107 -25.42 3.67 33.22
C PHE A 107 -24.72 2.87 34.32
N SER A 108 -23.87 3.51 35.13
CA SER A 108 -23.59 3.00 36.45
C SER A 108 -24.91 3.18 37.17
N PRO A 109 -25.65 2.11 37.53
CA PRO A 109 -26.79 2.29 38.40
C PRO A 109 -26.24 2.97 39.65
N VAL A 110 -26.68 4.21 39.89
CA VAL A 110 -26.48 4.84 41.19
C VAL A 110 -27.25 3.94 42.13
N THR A 111 -26.56 3.10 42.88
CA THR A 111 -27.13 2.46 44.05
C THR A 111 -27.46 3.60 45.00
N VAL A 112 -28.69 4.09 44.92
CA VAL A 112 -29.30 4.81 46.03
C VAL A 112 -29.44 3.77 47.13
N GLY A 113 -28.46 3.73 48.02
CA GLY A 113 -28.49 2.95 49.25
C GLY A 113 -28.53 3.92 50.42
N ASP A 114 -29.70 3.92 51.08
CA ASP A 114 -30.11 4.49 52.38
C ASP A 114 -29.51 5.81 52.89
#